data_AF-A0A521WX54-F1
#
_entry.id   AF-A0A521WX54-F1
#
_cell.length_a   1.000
_cell.length_b   1.000
_cell.length_c   1.000
_cell.angle_alpha   90.00
_cell.angle_beta   90.00
_cell.angle_gamma   90.00
#
_symmetry.space_group_name_H-M   'P 1'
#
loop_
_entity.id
_entity.type
_entity.pdbx_description
1 polymer ?
#
loop_
_entity_poly.entity_id
_entity_poly.type
_entity_poly.pdbx_seq_one_letter_code
_entity_poly.pdbx_strand_id
1 'polypeptide(L)' 'MKHRYTIEQARILLDILKYHNASTMLPSFHQVRQETLDEALDKLRLELSEFIATDDGLGFIVPVRDEKGLI' A
#
# COMPACT_ATOMS: atom_id res chain seq x y z
N MET A 1 18.23 -5.76 -6.42
CA MET A 1 17.83 -4.44 -5.86
C MET A 1 17.88 -4.52 -4.35
N LYS A 2 18.34 -3.50 -3.63
CA LYS A 2 18.21 -3.45 -2.16
C LYS A 2 16.84 -2.87 -1.84
N HIS A 3 15.94 -3.68 -1.27
CA HIS A 3 14.66 -3.17 -0.78
C HIS A 3 14.90 -2.25 0.42
N ARG A 4 14.12 -1.16 0.50
CA ARG A 4 14.22 -0.14 1.57
C ARG A 4 13.79 -0.70 2.94
N TYR A 5 13.11 -1.84 2.93
CA TYR A 5 12.55 -2.51 4.10
C TYR A 5 13.02 -3.98 4.13
N THR A 6 13.17 -4.55 5.33
CA THR A 6 13.19 -6.00 5.49
C THR A 6 11.80 -6.60 5.24
N ILE A 7 11.70 -7.91 5.04
CA ILE A 7 10.40 -8.56 4.83
C ILE A 7 9.43 -8.33 6.00
N GLU A 8 9.90 -8.46 7.23
CA GLU A 8 9.11 -8.20 8.44
C GLU A 8 8.60 -6.76 8.50
N GLN A 9 9.45 -5.79 8.14
CA GLN A 9 9.06 -4.38 8.07
C GLN A 9 8.01 -4.15 6.98
N ALA A 10 8.14 -4.82 5.84
CA ALA A 10 7.17 -4.71 4.75
C ALA A 10 5.79 -5.26 5.16
N ARG A 11 5.74 -6.40 5.87
CA ARG A 11 4.49 -6.98 6.39
C ARG A 11 3.80 -6.05 7.38
N ILE A 12 4.56 -5.53 8.36
CA ILE A 12 4.03 -4.58 9.35
C ILE A 12 3.48 -3.32 8.66
N LEU A 13 4.22 -2.77 7.69
CA LEU A 13 3.78 -1.59 6.95
C LEU A 13 2.50 -1.87 6.15
N LEU A 14 2.43 -3.01 5.45
CA LEU A 14 1.24 -3.36 4.67
C LEU A 14 0.00 -3.53 5.56
N ASP A 15 0.15 -4.15 6.73
CA ASP A 15 -0.94 -4.29 7.72
C ASP A 15 -1.45 -2.94 8.22
N ILE A 16 -0.55 -2.00 8.52
CA ILE A 16 -0.91 -0.62 8.89
C ILE A 16 -1.67 0.02 7.71
N LEU A 17 -1.14 -0.05 6.50
CA LEU A 17 -1.72 0.58 5.31
C LEU A 17 -3.07 0.00 4.90
N LYS A 18 -3.43 -1.20 5.34
CA LYS A 18 -4.74 -1.82 5.11
C LYS A 18 -5.88 -1.07 5.79
N TYR A 19 -5.62 -0.48 6.96
CA TYR A 19 -6.62 0.22 7.76
C TYR A 19 -6.50 1.74 7.68
N HIS A 20 -5.48 2.25 6.99
CA HIS A 20 -5.19 3.68 6.95
C HIS A 20 -5.12 4.22 5.51
N ASN A 21 -5.98 5.19 5.20
CA ASN A 21 -5.93 6.06 4.03
C ASN A 21 -5.58 7.50 4.42
N ALA A 22 -5.43 8.40 3.44
CA ALA A 22 -5.10 9.80 3.66
C ALA A 22 -6.03 10.48 4.68
N SER A 23 -7.33 10.20 4.61
CA SER A 23 -8.33 10.76 5.53
C SER A 23 -8.17 10.28 6.98
N THR A 24 -7.75 9.03 7.19
CA THR A 24 -7.48 8.49 8.53
C THR A 24 -6.13 8.92 9.09
N MET A 25 -5.13 9.16 8.24
CA MET A 25 -3.79 9.55 8.67
C MET A 25 -3.68 11.04 8.98
N LEU A 26 -4.35 11.88 8.20
CA LEU A 26 -4.38 13.33 8.37
C LEU A 26 -5.81 13.87 8.13
N PRO A 27 -6.66 13.90 9.17
CA PRO A 27 -8.04 14.37 9.04
C PRO A 27 -8.16 15.84 8.58
N SER A 28 -7.12 16.65 8.82
CA SER A 28 -7.06 18.07 8.43
C SER A 28 -6.37 18.34 7.10
N PHE A 29 -6.11 17.31 6.28
CA PHE A 29 -5.42 17.47 5.01
C PHE A 29 -6.37 18.05 3.94
N HIS A 30 -5.89 19.03 3.17
CA HIS A 30 -6.65 19.60 2.04
C HIS A 30 -7.02 18.50 1.02
N GLN A 31 -8.25 18.49 0.51
CA GLN A 31 -8.77 17.48 -0.45
C GLN A 31 -7.81 17.16 -1.62
N VAL A 32 -7.26 18.19 -2.28
CA VAL A 32 -6.31 17.99 -3.40
C VAL A 32 -5.04 17.24 -2.96
N ARG A 33 -4.61 17.41 -1.71
CA ARG A 33 -3.46 16.69 -1.16
C ARG A 33 -3.85 15.31 -0.62
N GLN A 34 -5.12 15.07 -0.31
CA GLN A 34 -5.63 13.76 0.08
C GLN A 34 -5.56 12.79 -1.09
N GLU A 35 -6.00 13.20 -2.29
CA GLU A 35 -5.93 12.37 -3.50
C GLU A 35 -4.49 11.96 -3.84
N THR A 36 -3.56 12.92 -3.84
CA THR A 36 -2.14 12.63 -4.09
C THR A 36 -1.54 11.71 -3.02
N LEU A 37 -1.95 11.89 -1.76
CA LEU A 37 -1.49 11.02 -0.67
C LEU A 37 -2.06 9.60 -0.83
N ASP A 38 -3.34 9.47 -1.17
CA ASP A 38 -3.97 8.16 -1.39
C ASP A 38 -3.33 7.42 -2.57
N GLU A 39 -3.05 8.10 -3.69
CA GLU A 39 -2.31 7.50 -4.81
C GLU A 39 -0.91 7.03 -4.41
N ALA A 40 -0.20 7.82 -3.59
CA ALA A 40 1.12 7.43 -3.09
C ALA A 40 1.04 6.23 -2.14
N LEU A 41 0.02 6.18 -1.28
CA LEU A 41 -0.24 5.04 -0.40
C LEU A 41 -0.62 3.78 -1.20
N ASP A 42 -1.40 3.92 -2.27
CA ASP A 42 -1.77 2.80 -3.14
C ASP A 42 -0.56 2.22 -3.87
N LYS A 43 0.33 3.07 -4.40
CA LYS A 43 1.61 2.62 -4.99
C LYS A 43 2.46 1.89 -3.97
N LEU A 44 2.56 2.42 -2.76
CA LEU A 44 3.31 1.76 -1.68
C LEU A 44 2.70 0.41 -1.30
N ARG A 45 1.37 0.29 -1.21
CA ARG A 45 0.71 -1.00 -0.96
C ARG A 45 1.03 -2.03 -2.03
N LEU A 46 1.03 -1.62 -3.30
CA LEU A 46 1.35 -2.48 -4.43
C LEU A 46 2.80 -2.98 -4.34
N GLU A 47 3.76 -2.07 -4.16
CA GLU A 47 5.18 -2.40 -4.04
C GLU A 47 5.46 -3.34 -2.86
N LEU A 48 4.84 -3.10 -1.70
CA LEU A 48 4.98 -3.96 -0.53
C LEU A 48 4.37 -5.35 -0.78
N SER A 49 3.21 -5.42 -1.42
CA SER A 49 2.55 -6.69 -1.74
C SER A 49 3.37 -7.51 -2.75
N GLU A 50 3.94 -6.87 -3.76
CA GLU A 50 4.81 -7.52 -4.75
C GLU A 50 6.09 -8.04 -4.10
N PHE A 51 6.71 -7.23 -3.23
CA PHE A 51 7.90 -7.63 -2.50
C PHE A 51 7.63 -8.83 -1.58
N ILE A 52 6.51 -8.81 -0.85
CA ILE A 52 6.13 -9.92 0.04
C ILE A 52 5.81 -11.19 -0.76
N ALA A 53 5.03 -11.08 -1.84
CA ALA A 53 4.71 -12.22 -2.69
C ALA A 53 5.97 -12.87 -3.28
N THR A 54 6.92 -12.05 -3.73
CA THR A 54 8.20 -12.52 -4.27
C THR A 54 9.02 -13.28 -3.22
N ASP A 55 9.06 -12.79 -1.97
CA ASP A 55 9.76 -13.46 -0.87
C ASP A 55 9.07 -14.77 -0.46
N ASP A 56 7.74 -14.78 -0.44
CA ASP A 56 6.92 -15.98 -0.16
C ASP A 56 6.96 -17.02 -1.30
N GLY A 57 7.62 -16.73 -2.42
CA GLY A 57 7.66 -17.60 -3.60
C GLY A 57 6.30 -17.71 -4.31
N LEU A 58 5.38 -16.78 -4.04
CA LEU A 58 4.07 -16.68 -4.66
C LEU A 58 4.17 -15.79 -5.89
N GLY A 59 3.52 -16.21 -6.99
CA GLY A 59 3.36 -15.32 -8.14
C GLY A 59 2.55 -14.09 -7.75
N PHE A 60 3.04 -12.89 -8.06
CA PHE A 60 2.30 -11.66 -7.76
C PHE A 60 1.16 -11.46 -8.76
N ILE A 61 -0.08 -11.46 -8.27
CA ILE A 61 -1.28 -11.10 -9.04
C ILE A 61 -1.65 -9.67 -8.62
N VAL A 62 -1.62 -8.74 -9.57
CA VAL A 62 -2.02 -7.34 -9.33
C VAL A 62 -3.52 -7.32 -8.98
N PRO A 63 -3.93 -6.91 -7.77
CA PRO A 63 -5.34 -6.74 -7.47
C PRO A 63 -5.88 -5.57 -8.30
N VAL A 64 -6.84 -5.86 -9.18
CA VAL A 64 -7.53 -4.83 -9.98
C VAL A 64 -8.45 -4.06 -9.05
N ARG A 65 -8.26 -2.74 -8.96
CA ARG A 65 -9.10 -1.87 -8.15
C ARG A 65 -10.42 -1.61 -8.90
N ASP A 66 -11.51 -2.18 -8.38
CA ASP A 66 -12.90 -1.80 -8.70
C ASP A 66 -13.19 -0.40 -8.08
N GLU A 67 -14.05 0.38 -8.74
CA GLU A 67 -14.57 1.69 -8.28
C GLU A 67 -15.14 1.69 -6.84
N LYS A 68 -15.32 0.52 -6.23
CA LYS A 68 -15.85 0.29 -4.87
C LYS A 68 -14.82 -0.15 -3.82
N GLY A 69 -13.54 -0.27 -4.17
CA GLY A 69 -12.49 -0.73 -3.26
C GLY A 69 -12.03 -2.17 -3.58
N LEU A 70 -10.78 -2.47 -3.17
CA LEU A 70 -10.00 -3.67 -3.53
C LEU A 70 -10.79 -4.99 -3.41
N ILE A 71 -10.71 -5.82 -4.46
CA ILE A 71 -11.18 -7.22 -4.49
C ILE A 71 -10.12 -8.12 -3.83
#